data_AF-A0A2X1AKA0-F1
#
_entry.id   AF-A0A2X1AKA0-F1
#
_cell.length_a   1.000
_cell.length_b   1.000
_cell.length_c   1.000
_cell.angle_alpha   90.00
_cell.angle_beta   90.00
_cell.angle_gamma   90.00
#
_symmetry.space_group_name_H-M   'P 1'
#
loop_
_entity.id
_entity.type
_entity.pdbx_description
1 polymer ?
#
loop_
_entity_poly.entity_id
_entity_poly.type
_entity_poly.pdbx_seq_one_letter_code
_entity_poly.pdbx_strand_id
1 'polypeptide(L)' 'MKRIEEAMNPMEKGKPTEKDEDKMQFSNETTKAAVRDYIKQAVHKGKIDKSWLDKFDAGTMTSGDFEDLKIIIEQRSK' A
#
# COMPACT_ATOMS: atom_id res chain seq x y z
N MET A 1 3.85 46.48 19.08
CA MET A 1 3.63 45.03 19.22
C MET A 1 2.73 44.54 18.09
N LYS A 2 3.28 44.28 16.90
CA LYS A 2 2.56 43.74 15.72
C LYS A 2 3.51 42.92 14.84
N ARG A 3 4.26 41.98 15.45
CA ARG A 3 5.19 41.10 14.72
C ARG A 3 5.15 39.64 15.19
N ILE A 4 4.29 39.30 16.16
CA ILE A 4 4.24 37.96 16.76
C ILE A 4 2.93 37.23 16.43
N GLU A 5 1.91 37.90 15.87
CA GLU A 5 0.65 37.25 15.47
C GLU A 5 0.77 36.43 14.17
N GLU A 6 1.78 36.69 13.33
CA GLU A 6 1.98 35.94 12.07
C GLU A 6 2.61 34.55 12.27
N ALA A 7 3.05 34.20 13.48
CA ALA A 7 3.60 32.89 13.80
C ALA A 7 2.53 31.87 14.26
N MET A 8 1.28 32.30 14.42
CA MET A 8 0.15 31.44 14.83
C MET A 8 -0.83 31.16 13.70
N ASN A 9 -0.37 31.22 12.45
CA ASN A 9 -1.10 30.57 11.36
C ASN A 9 -0.49 29.18 11.19
N PRO A 10 -1.07 28.11 11.77
CA PRO A 10 -0.73 26.79 11.31
C PRO A 10 -1.18 26.76 9.85
N MET A 11 -0.23 26.88 8.94
CA MET A 11 -0.44 26.46 7.56
C MET A 11 -1.09 25.08 7.67
N GLU A 12 -2.37 25.01 7.31
CA GLU A 12 -3.07 23.78 6.99
C GLU A 12 -2.41 23.17 5.74
N LYS A 13 -1.13 22.82 5.87
CA LYS A 13 -0.56 21.72 5.10
C LYS A 13 -1.27 20.52 5.69
N GLY A 14 -2.36 20.13 5.03
CA GLY A 14 -3.09 18.91 5.33
C GLY A 14 -2.07 17.82 5.60
N LYS A 15 -1.90 17.48 6.88
CA LYS A 15 -1.19 16.29 7.28
C LYS A 15 -1.88 15.18 6.51
N PRO A 16 -1.18 14.40 5.69
CA PRO A 16 -1.66 13.08 5.37
C PRO A 16 -1.88 12.43 6.74
N THR A 17 -3.14 12.19 7.09
CA THR A 17 -3.43 11.43 8.29
C THR A 17 -2.72 10.10 8.14
N GLU A 18 -1.77 9.79 9.04
CA GLU A 18 -0.85 8.64 9.10
C GLU A 18 -1.48 7.25 8.80
N LYS A 19 -2.80 7.16 8.62
CA LYS A 19 -3.55 5.94 8.32
C LYS A 19 -3.88 5.74 6.83
N ASP A 20 -3.88 6.79 6.00
CA ASP A 20 -4.14 6.67 4.55
C ASP A 20 -2.85 6.58 3.72
N GLU A 21 -1.69 6.99 4.27
CA GLU A 21 -0.39 6.87 3.59
C GLU A 21 0.09 5.43 3.44
N ASP A 22 -0.37 4.52 4.30
CA ASP A 22 0.13 3.14 4.28
C ASP A 22 -0.56 2.26 3.23
N LYS A 23 -1.69 2.72 2.65
CA LYS A 23 -2.37 2.00 1.57
C LYS A 23 -1.47 1.97 0.33
N MET A 24 -1.41 0.81 -0.33
CA MET A 24 -0.65 0.68 -1.57
C MET A 24 -1.32 1.49 -2.69
N GLN A 25 -0.67 2.57 -3.12
CA GLN A 25 -1.15 3.43 -4.21
C GLN A 25 -0.35 3.20 -5.49
N PHE A 26 -1.02 3.31 -6.64
CA PHE A 26 -0.41 3.16 -7.96
C PHE A 26 -0.66 4.41 -8.80
N SER A 27 0.40 4.99 -9.33
CA SER A 27 0.32 6.12 -10.28
C SER A 27 0.11 5.67 -11.73
N ASN A 28 0.33 4.38 -12.04
CA ASN A 28 0.15 3.80 -13.37
C ASN A 28 -0.59 2.46 -13.31
N GLU A 29 -1.60 2.29 -14.17
CA GLU A 29 -2.38 1.06 -14.32
C GLU A 29 -1.52 -0.14 -14.72
N THR A 30 -0.48 0.04 -15.53
CA THR A 30 0.42 -1.06 -15.93
C THR A 30 1.14 -1.64 -14.72
N THR A 31 1.63 -0.80 -13.80
CA THR A 31 2.29 -1.25 -12.57
C THR A 31 1.29 -1.95 -11.64
N LYS A 32 0.08 -1.40 -11.50
CA LYS A 32 -1.00 -2.03 -10.73
C LYS A 32 -1.34 -3.42 -11.28
N ALA A 33 -1.48 -3.55 -12.59
CA ALA A 33 -1.77 -4.82 -13.25
C ALA A 33 -0.63 -5.84 -13.07
N ALA A 34 0.63 -5.41 -13.15
CA ALA A 34 1.78 -6.28 -12.93
C ALA A 34 1.82 -6.83 -11.48
N VAL A 35 1.57 -5.99 -10.48
CA VAL A 35 1.49 -6.43 -9.07
C VAL A 35 0.32 -7.39 -8.88
N ARG A 36 -0.84 -7.08 -9.46
CA ARG A 36 -2.00 -7.98 -9.43
C ARG A 36 -1.69 -9.35 -10.02
N ASP A 37 -1.02 -9.39 -11.17
CA ASP A 37 -0.66 -10.65 -11.83
C ASP A 37 0.33 -11.45 -11.00
N TYR A 38 1.32 -10.80 -10.38
CA TYR A 38 2.23 -11.44 -9.45
C TYR A 38 1.51 -12.13 -8.28
N ILE A 39 0.58 -11.43 -7.62
CA ILE A 39 -0.24 -11.98 -6.53
C ILE A 39 -1.09 -13.16 -7.05
N LYS A 40 -1.73 -13.00 -8.22
CA LYS A 40 -2.52 -14.05 -8.86
C LYS A 40 -1.70 -15.31 -9.16
N GLN A 41 -0.47 -15.16 -9.67
CA GLN A 41 0.43 -16.28 -9.92
C GLN A 41 0.80 -17.00 -8.62
N ALA A 42 0.99 -16.27 -7.53
CA ALA A 42 1.29 -16.85 -6.23
C ALA A 42 0.12 -17.63 -5.64
N VAL A 43 -1.12 -17.11 -5.78
CA VAL A 43 -2.36 -17.83 -5.44
C VAL A 43 -2.48 -19.11 -6.26
N HIS A 44 -2.28 -19.03 -7.58
CA HIS A 44 -2.39 -20.19 -8.46
C HIS A 44 -1.37 -21.28 -8.12
N LYS A 45 -0.16 -20.89 -7.70
CA LYS A 45 0.89 -21.80 -7.22
C LYS A 45 0.65 -22.31 -5.79
N GLY A 46 -0.44 -21.92 -5.13
CA GLY A 46 -0.76 -22.31 -3.76
C GLY A 46 0.16 -21.73 -2.69
N LYS A 47 0.95 -20.70 -3.04
CA LYS A 47 1.92 -20.09 -2.09
C LYS A 47 1.24 -19.16 -1.10
N ILE A 48 0.13 -18.54 -1.49
CA ILE A 48 -0.65 -17.66 -0.64
C ILE A 48 -2.15 -17.93 -0.87
N ASP A 49 -2.97 -17.55 0.09
CA ASP A 49 -4.42 -17.67 -0.03
C ASP A 49 -5.02 -16.62 -0.97
N LYS A 50 -6.18 -16.93 -1.58
CA LYS A 50 -6.89 -16.03 -2.50
C LYS A 50 -7.31 -14.71 -1.84
N SER A 51 -7.52 -14.68 -0.52
CA SER A 51 -7.85 -13.46 0.24
C SER A 51 -6.86 -12.32 0.01
N TRP A 52 -5.59 -12.60 -0.29
CA TRP A 52 -4.60 -11.57 -0.65
C TRP A 52 -4.90 -10.88 -1.97
N LEU A 53 -5.37 -11.63 -2.98
CA LEU A 53 -5.81 -11.06 -4.25
C LEU A 53 -7.09 -10.24 -4.07
N ASP A 54 -8.03 -10.74 -3.26
CA ASP A 54 -9.28 -10.03 -2.97
C ASP A 54 -9.01 -8.72 -2.19
N LYS A 55 -8.04 -8.72 -1.24
CA LYS A 55 -7.59 -7.53 -0.51
C LYS A 55 -6.95 -6.48 -1.43
N PHE A 56 -6.16 -6.92 -2.40
CA PHE A 56 -5.59 -6.06 -3.44
C PHE A 56 -6.68 -5.44 -4.33
N ASP A 57 -7.62 -6.25 -4.82
CA ASP A 57 -8.72 -5.79 -5.68
C ASP A 57 -9.66 -4.83 -4.94
N ALA A 58 -9.85 -5.02 -3.63
CA ALA A 58 -10.58 -4.11 -2.76
C ALA A 58 -9.85 -2.78 -2.47
N GLY A 59 -8.57 -2.65 -2.85
CA GLY A 59 -7.77 -1.45 -2.57
C GLY A 59 -7.48 -1.23 -1.09
N THR A 60 -7.53 -2.29 -0.28
CA THR A 60 -7.28 -2.24 1.18
C THR A 60 -5.92 -2.79 1.58
N MET A 61 -5.16 -3.31 0.61
CA MET A 61 -3.79 -3.76 0.82
C MET A 61 -2.87 -2.57 1.13
N THR A 62 -2.09 -2.69 2.20
CA THR A 62 -1.04 -1.74 2.55
C THR A 62 0.29 -2.08 1.88
N SER A 63 1.24 -1.17 1.94
CA SER A 63 2.61 -1.45 1.50
C SER A 63 3.25 -2.53 2.38
N GLY A 64 3.00 -2.49 3.70
CA GLY A 64 3.48 -3.52 4.64
C GLY A 64 2.91 -4.92 4.34
N ASP A 65 1.61 -5.02 4.09
CA ASP A 65 0.96 -6.26 3.63
C ASP A 65 1.68 -6.88 2.42
N PHE A 66 2.07 -6.06 1.45
CA PHE A 66 2.72 -6.51 0.23
C PHE A 66 4.17 -6.99 0.48
N GLU A 67 4.92 -6.33 1.36
CA GLU A 67 6.26 -6.78 1.75
C GLU A 67 6.20 -8.13 2.49
N ASP A 68 5.26 -8.30 3.42
CA ASP A 68 5.05 -9.59 4.10
C ASP A 68 4.70 -10.71 3.11
N LEU A 69 3.84 -10.40 2.13
CA LEU A 69 3.44 -11.33 1.08
C LEU A 69 4.64 -11.77 0.23
N LYS A 70 5.57 -10.88 -0.12
CA LYS A 70 6.80 -11.24 -0.85
C LYS A 70 7.65 -12.24 -0.07
N ILE A 71 7.84 -12.01 1.23
CA ILE A 71 8.63 -12.88 2.10
C ILE A 71 8.01 -14.29 2.14
N ILE A 72 6.69 -14.37 2.31
CA ILE A 72 5.96 -15.66 2.35
C ILE A 72 6.10 -16.42 1.01
N ILE A 73 5.95 -15.72 -0.12
CA ILE A 73 6.11 -16.32 -1.45
C ILE A 73 7.54 -16.86 -1.61
N GLU A 74 8.55 -16.07 -1.26
CA GLU A 74 9.96 -16.46 -1.41
C GLU A 74 10.30 -17.69 -0.55
N GLN A 75 9.85 -17.73 0.70
CA GLN A 75 10.05 -18.88 1.58
C GLN A 75 9.41 -20.16 1.05
N ARG A 76 8.20 -20.07 0.48
CA ARG A 76 7.46 -21.20 -0.11
C ARG A 76 7.90 -21.55 -1.54
N SER A 77 8.91 -20.86 -2.06
CA SER A 77 9.51 -21.15 -3.37
C SER A 77 10.76 -22.01 -3.28
N LYS A 78 11.26 -22.25 -2.06
CA LYS A 78 12.36 -23.17 -1.74
C LYS A 78 11.80 -24.56 -1.45
#